data_AF-A0A1D2QMU0-F1
#
_entry.id   AF-A0A1D2QMU0-F1
#
_cell.length_a   1.000
_cell.length_b   1.000
_cell.length_c   1.000
_cell.angle_alpha   90.00
_cell.angle_beta   90.00
_cell.angle_gamma   90.00
#
_symmetry.space_group_name_H-M   'P 1'
#
loop_
_entity.id
_entity.type
_entity.pdbx_description
1 polymer ?
#
loop_
_entity_poly.entity_id
_entity_poly.type
_entity_poly.pdbx_seq_one_letter_code
_entity_poly.pdbx_strand_id
1 'polypeptide(L)'
;MTVNSLLPAHYDTTEHALDKTCGTRLADIPDIADPWNVDECPEELLNHLAYQVSVDIWDWNWPPSTKREVISVSLENHRIKGTVASIKNLLRAASYGEVDIIEGRNRAKYDGTYKYDGVKTHDDPDTWPQNVFIFNTPISNGMAQRFITAFY
;
A
#
# COMPACT_ATOMS: atom_id res chain seq x y z
N MET A 1 34.20 6.75 1.94
CA MET A 1 34.78 6.76 0.57
C MET A 1 35.76 7.92 0.45
N THR A 2 36.90 7.74 -0.21
CA THR A 2 37.82 8.85 -0.51
C THR A 2 37.31 9.61 -1.74
N VAL A 3 37.00 10.89 -1.57
CA VAL A 3 36.52 11.74 -2.67
C VAL A 3 37.70 12.14 -3.55
N ASN A 4 37.64 11.78 -4.83
CA ASN A 4 38.61 12.23 -5.83
C ASN A 4 38.28 13.65 -6.25
N SER A 5 39.32 14.46 -6.46
CA SER A 5 39.14 15.82 -6.96
C SER A 5 38.70 15.78 -8.43
N LEU A 6 37.73 16.63 -8.79
CA LEU A 6 37.26 16.82 -10.17
C LEU A 6 38.15 17.80 -10.94
N LEU A 7 39.02 18.53 -10.24
CA LEU A 7 39.96 19.46 -10.85
C LEU A 7 41.07 18.72 -11.62
N PRO A 8 41.51 19.24 -12.78
CA PRO A 8 42.72 18.78 -13.45
C PRO A 8 43.97 18.91 -12.59
N ALA A 9 45.01 18.12 -12.88
CA ALA A 9 46.24 18.05 -12.08
C ALA A 9 47.10 19.33 -12.05
N HIS A 10 46.78 20.36 -12.85
CA HIS A 10 47.55 21.61 -12.90
C HIS A 10 47.15 22.63 -11.83
N TYR A 11 46.06 22.38 -11.10
CA TYR A 11 45.59 23.25 -10.03
C TYR A 11 46.42 23.07 -8.75
N ASP A 12 46.38 24.06 -7.88
CA ASP A 12 47.15 24.06 -6.64
C ASP A 12 46.64 23.02 -5.64
N THR A 13 47.54 22.59 -4.75
CA THR A 13 47.26 21.68 -3.64
C THR A 13 46.12 22.16 -2.74
N THR A 14 46.00 23.48 -2.52
CA THR A 14 44.93 24.06 -1.70
C THR A 14 43.57 24.00 -2.39
N GLU A 15 43.52 24.21 -3.70
CA GLU A 15 42.30 24.11 -4.51
C GLU A 15 41.80 22.66 -4.56
N HIS A 16 42.71 21.70 -4.75
CA HIS A 16 42.38 20.28 -4.63
C HIS A 16 41.91 19.88 -3.23
N ALA A 17 42.46 20.46 -2.17
CA ALA A 17 42.00 20.23 -0.80
C ALA A 17 40.58 20.77 -0.61
N LEU A 18 40.31 21.97 -1.13
CA LEU A 18 39.00 22.62 -1.08
C LEU A 18 37.94 21.79 -1.82
N ASP A 19 38.23 21.38 -3.06
CA ASP A 19 37.35 20.54 -3.88
C ASP A 19 37.01 19.21 -3.20
N LYS A 20 38.01 18.53 -2.63
CA LYS A 20 37.79 17.30 -1.86
C LYS A 20 36.90 17.54 -0.65
N THR A 21 37.12 18.61 0.12
CA THR A 21 36.27 18.95 1.27
C THR A 21 34.86 19.35 0.86
N CYS A 22 34.66 19.99 -0.29
CA CYS A 22 33.32 20.27 -0.81
C CYS A 22 32.61 18.99 -1.25
N GLY A 23 33.36 18.03 -1.80
CA GLY A 23 32.81 16.75 -2.25
C GLY A 23 32.52 15.73 -1.15
N THR A 24 33.00 15.90 0.09
CA THR A 24 32.66 14.97 1.20
C THR A 24 31.17 14.93 1.49
N ARG A 25 30.45 16.05 1.30
CA ARG A 25 28.98 16.09 1.44
C ARG A 25 28.26 15.09 0.53
N LEU A 26 28.82 14.79 -0.65
CA LEU A 26 28.25 13.80 -1.57
C LEU A 26 28.49 12.36 -1.08
N ALA A 27 29.58 12.12 -0.34
CA ALA A 27 29.90 10.81 0.22
C ALA A 27 28.98 10.41 1.39
N ASP A 28 28.34 11.40 2.03
CA ASP A 28 27.37 11.17 3.11
C ASP A 28 25.95 10.91 2.60
N ILE A 29 25.69 11.08 1.29
CA ILE A 29 24.39 10.74 0.72
C ILE A 29 24.29 9.21 0.69
N PRO A 30 23.30 8.61 1.38
CA PRO A 30 23.14 7.17 1.38
C PRO A 30 22.88 6.68 -0.05
N ASP A 31 23.54 5.58 -0.42
CA ASP A 31 23.29 4.91 -1.68
C ASP A 31 21.90 4.28 -1.62
N ILE A 32 20.96 4.83 -2.39
CA ILE A 32 19.62 4.26 -2.56
C ILE A 32 19.75 3.26 -3.71
N ALA A 33 20.40 2.13 -3.43
CA ALA A 33 20.87 1.18 -4.44
C ALA A 33 19.74 0.65 -5.35
N ASP A 34 18.49 0.65 -4.87
CA ASP A 34 17.31 0.52 -5.72
C ASP A 34 16.06 1.06 -4.98
N PRO A 35 15.56 2.26 -5.30
CA PRO A 35 14.35 2.78 -4.65
C PRO A 35 13.11 1.93 -4.94
N TRP A 36 13.15 1.04 -5.93
CA TRP A 36 12.06 0.13 -6.27
C TRP A 36 12.12 -1.22 -5.55
N ASN A 37 13.26 -1.56 -4.94
CA ASN A 37 13.37 -2.81 -4.20
C ASN A 37 12.65 -2.68 -2.84
N VAL A 38 11.51 -3.36 -2.74
CA VAL A 38 10.65 -3.36 -1.54
C VAL A 38 11.38 -3.90 -0.31
N ASP A 39 12.38 -4.76 -0.44
CA ASP A 39 13.11 -5.34 0.69
C ASP A 39 14.27 -4.46 1.16
N GLU A 40 14.92 -3.74 0.25
CA GLU A 40 16.08 -2.88 0.53
C GLU A 40 15.70 -1.42 0.81
N CYS A 41 14.46 -1.02 0.45
CA CYS A 41 13.97 0.34 0.68
C CYS A 41 13.97 0.69 2.18
N PRO A 42 14.54 1.84 2.59
CA PRO A 42 14.44 2.35 3.96
C PRO A 42 12.98 2.45 4.43
N GLU A 43 12.72 2.19 5.71
CA GLU A 43 11.36 2.17 6.26
C GLU A 43 10.65 3.52 6.08
N GLU A 44 11.40 4.60 6.23
CA GLU A 44 10.92 5.98 6.12
C GLU A 44 10.46 6.32 4.70
N LEU A 45 10.84 5.52 3.70
CA LEU A 45 10.50 5.72 2.30
C LEU A 45 9.44 4.73 1.79
N LEU A 46 9.01 3.76 2.60
CA LEU A 46 8.01 2.76 2.18
C LEU A 46 6.68 3.39 1.77
N ASN A 47 6.26 4.49 2.39
CA ASN A 47 5.06 5.22 1.99
C ASN A 47 5.19 5.84 0.59
N HIS A 48 6.37 6.32 0.22
CA HIS A 48 6.63 6.86 -1.12
C HIS A 48 6.61 5.75 -2.16
N LEU A 49 7.19 4.60 -1.84
CA LEU A 49 7.14 3.42 -2.70
C LEU A 49 5.71 2.90 -2.86
N ALA A 50 4.94 2.84 -1.78
CA ALA A 50 3.51 2.48 -1.80
C ALA A 50 2.69 3.41 -2.70
N TYR A 51 2.95 4.72 -2.61
CA TYR A 51 2.33 5.70 -3.49
C TYR A 51 2.69 5.47 -4.97
N GLN A 52 3.97 5.20 -5.27
CA GLN A 52 4.41 4.93 -6.63
C GLN A 52 3.73 3.71 -7.26
N VAL A 53 3.49 2.65 -6.48
CA VAL A 53 2.77 1.45 -6.95
C VAL A 53 1.26 1.51 -6.72
N SER A 54 0.72 2.69 -6.41
CA SER A 54 -0.71 2.97 -6.26
C SER A 54 -1.43 2.10 -5.21
N VAL A 55 -0.77 1.78 -4.09
CA VAL A 55 -1.42 1.04 -2.99
C VAL A 55 -2.68 1.78 -2.52
N ASP A 56 -3.85 1.15 -2.61
CA ASP A 56 -5.14 1.77 -2.24
C ASP A 56 -5.34 1.86 -0.71
N ILE A 57 -4.91 0.84 0.05
CA ILE A 57 -5.10 0.76 1.51
C ILE A 57 -3.75 0.89 2.21
N TRP A 58 -3.59 1.93 3.03
CA TRP A 58 -2.36 2.18 3.77
C TRP A 58 -2.64 2.56 5.22
N ASP A 59 -1.99 1.87 6.16
CA ASP A 59 -1.99 2.24 7.57
C ASP A 59 -0.57 2.57 8.04
N TRP A 60 -0.41 3.79 8.53
CA TRP A 60 0.85 4.29 9.07
C TRP A 60 1.37 3.48 10.26
N ASN A 61 0.46 2.83 11.00
CA ASN A 61 0.77 2.04 12.18
C ASN A 61 1.06 0.58 11.87
N TRP A 62 1.02 0.16 10.61
CA TRP A 62 1.46 -1.18 10.24
C TRP A 62 2.94 -1.39 10.55
N PRO A 63 3.32 -2.60 10.98
CA PRO A 63 4.72 -2.95 11.08
C PRO A 63 5.37 -2.92 9.68
N PRO A 64 6.70 -2.75 9.60
CA PRO A 64 7.40 -2.61 8.32
C PRO A 64 7.19 -3.81 7.41
N SER A 65 7.06 -5.02 7.98
CA SER A 65 6.79 -6.24 7.24
C SER A 65 5.46 -6.20 6.49
N THR A 66 4.37 -5.79 7.16
CA THR A 66 3.04 -5.67 6.53
C THR A 66 3.05 -4.58 5.46
N LYS A 67 3.73 -3.46 5.70
CA LYS A 67 3.90 -2.40 4.69
C LYS A 67 4.59 -2.95 3.43
N ARG A 68 5.69 -3.69 3.59
CA ARG A 68 6.43 -4.32 2.49
C ARG A 68 5.58 -5.37 1.76
N GLU A 69 4.83 -6.19 2.49
CA GLU A 69 3.95 -7.21 1.90
C GLU A 69 2.83 -6.58 1.05
N VAL A 70 2.19 -5.53 1.55
CA VAL A 70 1.14 -4.82 0.79
C VAL A 70 1.71 -4.19 -0.48
N ILE A 71 2.92 -3.61 -0.41
CA ILE A 71 3.59 -3.04 -1.59
C ILE A 71 3.93 -4.14 -2.60
N SER A 72 4.47 -5.27 -2.15
CA SER A 72 4.92 -6.35 -3.04
C SER A 72 3.77 -7.00 -3.81
N VAL A 73 2.61 -7.18 -3.18
CA VAL A 73 1.42 -7.76 -3.85
C VAL A 73 0.65 -6.75 -4.71
N SER A 74 0.91 -5.45 -4.57
CA SER A 74 0.12 -4.37 -5.21
C SER A 74 0.00 -4.57 -6.73
N LEU A 75 1.11 -4.86 -7.42
CA LEU A 75 1.14 -4.97 -8.87
C LEU A 75 0.25 -6.11 -9.39
N GLU A 76 0.36 -7.29 -8.79
CA GLU A 76 -0.47 -8.44 -9.17
C GLU A 76 -1.92 -8.20 -8.82
N ASN A 77 -2.18 -7.56 -7.68
CA ASN A 77 -3.53 -7.23 -7.26
C ASN A 77 -4.22 -6.25 -8.22
N HIS A 78 -3.48 -5.27 -8.74
CA HIS A 78 -3.97 -4.34 -9.75
C HIS A 78 -4.33 -5.00 -11.07
N ARG A 79 -3.64 -6.07 -11.47
CA ARG A 79 -3.98 -6.82 -12.71
C ARG A 79 -5.35 -7.48 -12.63
N ILE A 80 -5.80 -7.84 -11.43
CA ILE A 80 -7.10 -8.47 -11.18
C ILE A 80 -8.04 -7.55 -10.38
N LYS A 81 -7.82 -6.24 -10.42
CA LYS A 81 -8.61 -5.24 -9.66
C LYS A 81 -10.09 -5.37 -10.03
N GLY A 82 -10.94 -5.27 -9.02
CA GLY A 82 -12.39 -5.42 -9.17
C GLY A 82 -12.89 -6.86 -9.04
N THR A 83 -12.02 -7.81 -8.73
CA THR A 83 -12.40 -9.19 -8.41
C THR A 83 -12.41 -9.43 -6.90
N VAL A 84 -13.24 -10.36 -6.42
CA VAL A 84 -13.20 -10.86 -5.04
C VAL A 84 -11.79 -11.33 -4.65
N ALA A 85 -11.09 -11.98 -5.59
CA ALA A 85 -9.71 -12.44 -5.38
C ALA A 85 -8.77 -11.27 -5.05
N SER A 86 -8.89 -10.14 -5.75
CA SER A 86 -8.07 -8.96 -5.46
C SER A 86 -8.32 -8.39 -4.06
N ILE A 87 -9.56 -8.41 -3.59
CA ILE A 87 -9.89 -7.91 -2.26
C ILE A 87 -9.34 -8.87 -1.20
N LYS A 88 -9.54 -10.18 -1.37
CA LYS A 88 -9.01 -11.20 -0.46
C LYS A 88 -7.48 -11.15 -0.36
N ASN A 89 -6.78 -11.01 -1.49
CA ASN A 89 -5.32 -10.94 -1.52
C ASN A 89 -4.80 -9.71 -0.77
N LEU A 90 -5.41 -8.54 -1.00
CA LEU A 90 -5.03 -7.31 -0.30
C LEU A 90 -5.28 -7.41 1.21
N LEU A 91 -6.41 -7.97 1.64
CA LEU A 91 -6.73 -8.14 3.06
C LEU A 91 -5.80 -9.13 3.75
N ARG A 92 -5.38 -10.20 3.06
CA ARG A 92 -4.37 -11.12 3.56
C ARG A 92 -3.04 -10.39 3.79
N ALA A 93 -2.56 -9.65 2.80
CA ALA A 93 -1.31 -8.88 2.91
C ALA A 93 -1.38 -7.80 4.01
N ALA A 94 -2.53 -7.15 4.16
CA ALA A 94 -2.79 -6.18 5.23
C ALA A 94 -3.03 -6.81 6.61
N SER A 95 -2.73 -8.11 6.77
CA SER A 95 -2.82 -8.86 8.04
C SER A 95 -4.24 -8.97 8.63
N TYR A 96 -5.28 -8.87 7.79
CA TYR A 96 -6.67 -9.19 8.20
C TYR A 96 -7.02 -10.68 8.06
N GLY A 97 -6.13 -11.47 7.44
CA GLY A 97 -6.32 -12.91 7.27
C GLY A 97 -7.30 -13.27 6.15
N GLU A 98 -7.84 -14.49 6.21
CA GLU A 98 -8.88 -14.92 5.27
C GLU A 98 -10.23 -14.31 5.61
N VAL A 99 -10.90 -13.80 4.57
CA VAL A 99 -12.18 -13.11 4.69
C VAL A 99 -13.17 -13.72 3.70
N ASP A 100 -14.37 -14.01 4.18
CA ASP A 100 -15.49 -14.35 3.33
C ASP A 100 -16.23 -13.09 2.91
N ILE A 101 -16.40 -12.92 1.61
CA ILE A 101 -17.01 -11.75 1.00
C ILE A 101 -18.35 -12.19 0.42
N ILE A 102 -19.43 -11.59 0.91
CA ILE A 102 -20.75 -11.74 0.34
C ILE A 102 -21.01 -10.49 -0.50
N GLU A 103 -21.01 -10.68 -1.82
CA GLU A 103 -21.31 -9.63 -2.80
C GLU A 103 -22.83 -9.46 -2.96
N GLY A 104 -23.27 -8.21 -3.17
CA GLY A 104 -24.67 -7.89 -3.43
C GLY A 104 -25.47 -7.49 -2.19
N ARG A 105 -26.68 -6.95 -2.42
CA ARG A 105 -27.53 -6.33 -1.39
C ARG A 105 -27.71 -7.24 -0.15
N ASN A 106 -27.13 -6.80 0.95
CA ASN A 106 -27.42 -7.16 2.35
C ASN A 106 -27.99 -8.57 2.62
N ARG A 107 -27.22 -9.62 2.28
CA ARG A 107 -27.58 -11.05 2.49
C ARG A 107 -28.94 -11.46 1.92
N ALA A 108 -29.53 -10.65 1.03
CA ALA A 108 -30.84 -10.93 0.50
C ALA A 108 -30.77 -12.11 -0.45
N LYS A 109 -31.37 -13.23 -0.03
CA LYS A 109 -31.47 -14.44 -0.83
C LYS A 109 -32.85 -14.52 -1.45
N TYR A 110 -32.93 -15.11 -2.64
CA TYR A 110 -34.19 -15.46 -3.26
C TYR A 110 -34.77 -16.71 -2.57
N ASP A 111 -35.16 -16.57 -1.31
CA ASP A 111 -35.64 -17.66 -0.44
C ASP A 111 -37.07 -17.40 0.09
N GLY A 112 -37.73 -16.36 -0.40
CA GLY A 112 -39.10 -15.98 -0.02
C GLY A 112 -39.21 -15.22 1.31
N THR A 113 -38.11 -14.91 1.99
CA THR A 113 -38.12 -14.11 3.24
C THR A 113 -38.37 -12.62 2.99
N TYR A 114 -38.04 -12.12 1.81
CA TYR A 114 -38.26 -10.73 1.41
C TYR A 114 -39.64 -10.56 0.77
N LYS A 115 -40.43 -9.62 1.30
CA LYS A 115 -41.72 -9.25 0.71
C LYS A 115 -41.48 -8.29 -0.46
N TYR A 116 -42.13 -8.55 -1.59
CA TYR A 116 -42.22 -7.61 -2.71
C TYR A 116 -43.22 -6.51 -2.37
N ASP A 117 -42.83 -5.61 -1.48
CA ASP A 117 -43.65 -4.49 -0.98
C ASP A 117 -43.48 -3.19 -1.79
N GLY A 118 -42.62 -3.21 -2.81
CA GLY A 118 -42.35 -2.06 -3.68
C GLY A 118 -41.41 -1.01 -3.05
N VAL A 119 -40.92 -1.22 -1.82
CA VAL A 119 -39.96 -0.31 -1.16
C VAL A 119 -38.58 -0.40 -1.80
N LYS A 120 -38.22 -1.56 -2.36
CA LYS A 120 -36.98 -1.76 -3.12
C LYS A 120 -37.28 -2.33 -4.49
N THR A 121 -36.85 -1.63 -5.53
CA THR A 121 -36.96 -2.06 -6.92
C THR A 121 -35.64 -2.67 -7.40
N HIS A 122 -35.70 -3.54 -8.42
CA HIS A 122 -34.50 -4.14 -9.01
C HIS A 122 -33.53 -3.07 -9.53
N ASP A 123 -34.07 -2.00 -10.12
CA ASP A 123 -33.37 -0.82 -10.63
C ASP A 123 -33.46 0.39 -9.69
N ASP A 124 -33.41 0.18 -8.38
CA ASP A 124 -33.29 1.33 -7.46
C ASP A 124 -31.98 2.09 -7.79
N PRO A 125 -32.09 3.30 -8.39
CA PRO A 125 -30.96 4.04 -8.94
C PRO A 125 -30.07 4.63 -7.84
N ASP A 126 -30.59 4.67 -6.61
CA ASP A 126 -29.90 5.23 -5.45
C ASP A 126 -29.12 4.14 -4.67
N THR A 127 -29.25 2.86 -5.06
CA THR A 127 -28.50 1.79 -4.39
C THR A 127 -27.14 1.55 -5.04
N TRP A 128 -26.09 1.84 -4.28
CA TRP A 128 -24.72 1.41 -4.60
C TRP A 128 -24.49 -0.07 -4.28
N PRO A 129 -23.49 -0.72 -4.92
CA PRO A 129 -23.12 -2.10 -4.61
C PRO A 129 -22.69 -2.21 -3.15
N GLN A 130 -23.26 -3.20 -2.45
CA GLN A 130 -22.97 -3.48 -1.05
C GLN A 130 -22.20 -4.79 -0.95
N ASN A 131 -21.16 -4.81 -0.12
CA ASN A 131 -20.38 -6.00 0.18
C ASN A 131 -20.36 -6.22 1.70
N VAL A 132 -20.57 -7.45 2.14
CA VAL A 132 -20.44 -7.84 3.55
C VAL A 132 -19.16 -8.65 3.71
N PHE A 133 -18.29 -8.20 4.59
CA PHE A 133 -17.02 -8.86 4.93
C PHE A 133 -17.19 -9.63 6.24
N ILE A 134 -16.85 -10.91 6.21
CA ILE A 134 -16.86 -11.81 7.37
C ILE A 134 -15.41 -12.24 7.61
N PHE A 135 -14.81 -11.74 8.68
CA PHE A 135 -13.44 -12.07 9.05
C PHE A 135 -13.42 -13.40 9.81
N ASN A 136 -12.58 -14.33 9.34
CA ASN A 136 -12.47 -15.67 9.96
C ASN A 136 -11.65 -15.65 11.25
N THR A 137 -10.90 -14.57 11.48
CA THR A 137 -10.14 -14.32 12.71
C THR A 137 -10.68 -13.07 13.42
N PRO A 138 -10.70 -13.04 14.77
CA PRO A 138 -11.07 -11.84 15.51
C PRO A 138 -10.17 -10.67 15.14
N ILE A 139 -10.78 -9.53 14.80
CA ILE A 139 -10.09 -8.26 14.59
C ILE A 139 -10.40 -7.30 15.74
N SER A 140 -9.47 -6.41 16.06
CA SER A 140 -9.71 -5.38 17.09
C SER A 140 -10.67 -4.30 16.58
N ASN A 141 -11.35 -3.61 17.50
CA ASN A 141 -12.20 -2.46 17.14
C ASN A 141 -11.42 -1.36 16.39
N GLY A 142 -10.13 -1.17 16.72
CA GLY A 142 -9.27 -0.23 16.01
C GLY A 142 -9.00 -0.64 14.57
N MET A 143 -8.77 -1.94 14.31
CA MET A 143 -8.64 -2.47 12.96
C MET A 143 -9.95 -2.34 12.18
N ALA A 144 -11.09 -2.63 12.80
CA ALA A 144 -12.40 -2.47 12.16
C ALA A 144 -12.68 -1.02 11.76
N GLN A 145 -12.37 -0.05 12.62
CA GLN A 145 -12.52 1.37 12.30
C GLN A 145 -11.64 1.79 11.13
N ARG A 146 -10.37 1.35 11.10
CA ARG A 146 -9.45 1.63 10.00
C ARG A 146 -9.90 1.01 8.69
N PHE A 147 -10.40 -0.23 8.73
CA PHE A 147 -10.98 -0.90 7.58
C PHE A 147 -12.13 -0.07 7.00
N ILE A 148 -13.07 0.38 7.83
CA ILE A 148 -14.23 1.17 7.35
C ILE A 148 -13.79 2.51 6.78
N THR A 149 -12.86 3.22 7.43
CA THR A 149 -12.39 4.53 6.98
C THR A 149 -11.52 4.46 5.72
N ALA A 150 -10.83 3.33 5.46
CA ALA A 150 -9.97 3.18 4.29
C ALA A 150 -10.72 3.10 2.94
N PHE A 151 -12.04 2.87 2.96
CA PHE A 151 -12.89 2.77 1.76
C PHE A 151 -13.79 4.00 1.54
N TYR A 152 -13.59 5.07 2.31
CA TYR A 152 -14.27 6.36 2.16
C TYR A 152 -13.27 7.47 1.84
#